data_AF-A0A9Q4B2Z4-F1
#
_entry.id   AF-A0A9Q4B2Z4-F1
#
_cell.length_a   1.000
_cell.length_b   1.000
_cell.length_c   1.000
_cell.angle_alpha   90.00
_cell.angle_beta   90.00
_cell.angle_gamma   90.00
#
_symmetry.space_group_name_H-M   'P 1'
#
loop_
_entity.id
_entity.type
_entity.pdbx_description
1 polymer ?
#
loop_
_entity_poly.entity_id
_entity_poly.type
_entity_poly.pdbx_seq_one_letter_code
_entity_poly.pdbx_strand_id
1 'polypeptide(L)'
;MTDTKKNVRNKIILISWGFLTIILLVSTGFQIVSNVKNGDQNIRENLLASATLTIAQDESVNCEDIENIQVSKMKAGAFPFNYSVIVDMKNGSQLTVEWKDENMSETEIVNQNR
;
A
#
# COMPACT_ATOMS: atom_id res chain seq x y z
N MET A 1 30.28 -26.95 -46.19
CA MET A 1 28.84 -26.61 -46.11
C MET A 1 28.26 -26.76 -44.69
N THR A 2 29.04 -27.25 -43.72
CA THR A 2 28.62 -27.50 -42.33
C THR A 2 28.75 -26.27 -41.41
N ASP A 3 29.76 -25.41 -41.61
CA ASP A 3 29.99 -24.24 -40.74
C ASP A 3 28.95 -23.14 -40.86
N THR A 4 28.46 -22.86 -42.07
CA THR A 4 27.46 -21.81 -42.33
C THR A 4 26.13 -22.13 -41.64
N LYS A 5 25.68 -23.39 -41.69
CA LYS A 5 24.47 -23.86 -40.99
C LYS A 5 24.61 -23.79 -39.47
N LYS A 6 25.78 -24.13 -38.93
CA LYS A 6 26.06 -24.05 -37.48
C LYS A 6 26.04 -22.60 -36.97
N ASN A 7 26.60 -21.67 -37.75
CA ASN A 7 26.62 -20.25 -37.41
C ASN A 7 25.21 -19.62 -37.44
N VAL A 8 24.39 -19.97 -38.43
CA VAL A 8 22.98 -19.54 -38.49
C VAL A 8 22.17 -20.09 -37.32
N ARG A 9 22.35 -21.37 -36.95
CA ARG A 9 21.66 -21.98 -35.80
C ARG A 9 22.04 -21.29 -34.48
N ASN A 10 23.31 -20.95 -34.30
CA ASN A 10 23.77 -20.21 -33.11
C ASN A 10 23.19 -18.80 -33.05
N LYS A 11 23.06 -18.10 -34.18
CA LYS A 11 22.41 -16.77 -34.23
C LYS A 11 20.92 -16.84 -33.86
N ILE A 12 20.20 -17.85 -34.35
CA ILE A 12 18.78 -18.05 -34.00
C ILE A 12 18.63 -18.33 -32.50
N ILE A 13 19.49 -19.17 -31.92
CA ILE A 13 19.50 -19.44 -30.48
C ILE A 13 19.75 -18.15 -29.69
N LEU A 14 20.74 -17.35 -30.08
CA LEU A 14 21.04 -16.08 -29.41
C LEU A 14 19.87 -15.08 -29.48
N ILE A 15 19.20 -14.97 -30.63
CA ILE A 15 18.02 -14.10 -30.80
C ILE A 15 16.87 -14.60 -29.92
N SER A 16 16.62 -15.92 -29.89
CA SER A 16 15.58 -16.53 -29.06
C SER A 16 15.84 -16.31 -27.57
N TRP A 17 17.09 -16.45 -27.12
CA TRP A 17 17.49 -16.16 -25.75
C TRP A 17 17.32 -14.68 -25.42
N GLY A 18 17.72 -13.78 -26.33
CA GLY A 18 17.49 -12.35 -26.17
C GLY A 18 16.00 -12.02 -25.98
N PHE A 19 15.14 -12.58 -26.82
CA PHE A 19 13.70 -12.37 -26.72
C PHE A 19 13.12 -12.91 -25.39
N LEU A 20 13.55 -14.10 -24.97
CA LEU A 20 13.15 -14.70 -23.70
C LEU A 20 13.56 -13.82 -22.50
N THR A 21 14.78 -13.27 -22.51
CA THR A 21 15.24 -12.39 -21.43
C THR A 21 14.43 -11.10 -21.33
N ILE A 22 14.02 -10.52 -22.45
CA ILE A 22 13.17 -9.32 -22.47
C ILE A 22 11.79 -9.61 -21.86
N ILE A 23 11.17 -10.74 -22.22
CA ILE A 23 9.87 -11.15 -21.64
C ILE A 23 9.98 -11.32 -20.12
N LEU A 24 11.05 -11.97 -19.64
CA LEU A 24 11.27 -12.16 -18.22
C LEU A 24 11.41 -10.82 -17.48
N LEU A 25 12.19 -9.88 -18.02
CA LEU A 25 12.36 -8.56 -17.43
C LEU A 25 11.03 -7.80 -17.32
N VAL A 26 10.22 -7.81 -18.38
CA VAL A 26 8.89 -7.17 -18.37
C VAL A 26 7.97 -7.81 -17.33
N SER A 27 7.95 -9.14 -17.25
CA SER A 27 7.16 -9.87 -16.26
C SER A 27 7.58 -9.54 -14.83
N THR A 28 8.88 -9.57 -14.53
CA THR A 28 9.40 -9.20 -13.19
C THR A 28 9.11 -7.74 -12.84
N GLY A 29 9.24 -6.82 -13.81
CA GLY A 29 8.91 -5.42 -13.61
C GLY A 29 7.43 -5.23 -13.26
N PHE A 30 6.54 -5.95 -13.93
CA PHE A 30 5.11 -5.93 -13.65
C PHE A 30 4.81 -6.46 -12.23
N GLN A 31 5.42 -7.57 -11.83
CA GLN A 31 5.25 -8.14 -10.48
C GLN A 31 5.72 -7.18 -9.38
N ILE A 32 6.85 -6.48 -9.58
CA ILE A 32 7.34 -5.50 -8.62
C ILE A 32 6.33 -4.35 -8.46
N VAL A 33 5.83 -3.80 -9.57
CA VAL A 33 4.85 -2.70 -9.54
C VAL A 33 3.55 -3.14 -8.88
N SER A 34 3.05 -4.34 -9.18
CA SER A 34 1.84 -4.86 -8.52
C SER A 34 2.06 -5.08 -7.03
N ASN A 35 3.21 -5.62 -6.62
CA ASN A 35 3.49 -5.87 -5.21
C ASN A 35 3.59 -4.58 -4.39
N VAL A 36 4.19 -3.52 -4.95
CA VAL A 36 4.23 -2.20 -4.30
C VAL A 36 2.82 -1.64 -4.14
N LYS A 37 1.99 -1.69 -5.19
CA LYS A 37 0.60 -1.22 -5.12
C LYS A 37 -0.24 -2.01 -4.11
N ASN A 38 -0.12 -3.34 -4.13
CA ASN A 38 -0.86 -4.22 -3.24
C ASN A 38 -0.41 -4.05 -1.78
N GLY A 39 0.89 -3.87 -1.53
CA GLY A 39 1.40 -3.58 -0.20
C GLY A 39 0.83 -2.28 0.37
N ASP A 40 0.87 -1.21 -0.42
CA ASP A 40 0.34 0.11 -0.05
C ASP A 40 -1.16 0.06 0.23
N GLN A 41 -1.91 -0.71 -0.57
CA GLN A 41 -3.33 -0.94 -0.36
C GLN A 41 -3.60 -1.72 0.93
N ASN A 42 -2.90 -2.84 1.15
CA ASN A 42 -3.08 -3.66 2.35
C ASN A 42 -2.80 -2.86 3.64
N ILE A 43 -1.77 -2.02 3.63
CA ILE A 43 -1.44 -1.15 4.77
C ILE A 43 -2.62 -0.21 5.10
N ARG A 44 -3.19 0.43 4.06
CA ARG A 44 -4.33 1.35 4.22
C ARG A 44 -5.58 0.64 4.72
N GLU A 45 -5.88 -0.54 4.17
CA GLU A 45 -7.04 -1.34 4.58
C GLU A 45 -6.91 -1.84 6.01
N ASN A 46 -5.73 -2.33 6.39
CA ASN A 46 -5.44 -2.77 7.76
C ASN A 46 -5.55 -1.61 8.76
N LEU A 47 -4.99 -0.45 8.41
CA LEU A 47 -5.09 0.74 9.26
C LEU A 47 -6.55 1.16 9.43
N LEU A 48 -7.34 1.19 8.34
CA LEU A 48 -8.75 1.54 8.40
C LEU A 48 -9.55 0.58 9.30
N ALA A 49 -9.31 -0.73 9.15
CA ALA A 49 -9.97 -1.75 9.96
C ALA A 49 -9.61 -1.61 11.45
N SER A 50 -8.33 -1.42 11.76
CA SER A 50 -7.85 -1.21 13.13
C SER A 50 -8.43 0.08 13.72
N ALA A 51 -8.37 1.19 12.98
CA ALA A 51 -8.90 2.47 13.44
C ALA A 51 -10.40 2.40 13.71
N THR A 52 -11.17 1.72 12.84
CA THR A 52 -12.61 1.53 13.06
C THR A 52 -12.88 0.76 14.35
N LEU A 53 -12.07 -0.25 14.66
CA LEU A 53 -12.16 -0.98 15.93
C LEU A 53 -11.83 -0.08 17.12
N THR A 54 -10.74 0.69 17.07
CA THR A 54 -10.37 1.66 18.11
C THR A 54 -11.51 2.65 18.37
N ILE A 55 -12.08 3.22 17.30
CA ILE A 55 -13.20 4.18 17.40
C ILE A 55 -14.43 3.53 18.02
N ALA A 56 -14.79 2.32 17.58
CA ALA A 56 -15.97 1.62 18.08
C ALA A 56 -15.84 1.19 19.56
N GLN A 57 -14.62 1.08 20.06
CA GLN A 57 -14.33 0.74 21.46
C GLN A 57 -14.14 1.98 22.35
N ASP A 58 -13.95 3.15 21.75
CA ASP A 58 -13.78 4.40 22.49
C ASP A 58 -15.14 4.99 22.88
N GLU A 59 -15.47 4.93 24.17
CA GLU A 59 -16.73 5.45 24.70
C GLU A 59 -16.91 6.96 24.52
N SER A 60 -15.83 7.71 24.26
CA SER A 60 -15.88 9.15 24.03
C SER A 60 -16.31 9.51 22.60
N VAL A 61 -16.31 8.55 21.68
CA VAL A 61 -16.71 8.74 20.29
C VAL A 61 -18.09 8.14 20.05
N ASN A 62 -19.06 8.99 19.72
CA ASN A 62 -20.36 8.53 19.27
C ASN A 62 -20.31 8.24 17.77
N CYS A 63 -20.42 6.96 17.40
CA CYS A 63 -20.41 6.53 16.00
C CYS A 63 -21.54 7.15 15.16
N GLU A 64 -22.66 7.54 15.77
CA GLU A 64 -23.77 8.21 15.06
C GLU A 64 -23.42 9.63 14.62
N ASP A 65 -22.42 10.25 15.26
CA ASP A 65 -21.96 11.60 14.96
C ASP A 65 -20.85 11.62 13.90
N ILE A 66 -20.43 10.46 13.42
CA ILE A 66 -19.45 10.34 12.32
C ILE A 66 -20.15 10.66 10.99
N GLU A 67 -19.54 11.54 10.20
CA GLU A 67 -19.97 11.86 8.84
C GLU A 67 -19.17 11.07 7.81
N ASN A 68 -17.85 11.01 7.97
CA ASN A 68 -16.94 10.38 7.02
C ASN A 68 -15.73 9.76 7.72
N ILE A 69 -15.21 8.66 7.16
CA ILE A 69 -13.96 8.02 7.61
C ILE A 69 -13.11 7.77 6.37
N GLN A 70 -11.89 8.27 6.38
CA GLN A 70 -10.99 8.12 5.24
C GLN A 70 -9.53 7.93 5.65
N VAL A 71 -8.80 7.12 4.89
CA VAL A 71 -7.35 6.99 5.06
C VAL A 71 -6.64 8.08 4.27
N SER A 72 -5.86 8.90 4.95
CA SER A 72 -5.01 9.93 4.37
C SER A 72 -3.55 9.48 4.37
N LYS A 73 -2.87 9.69 3.24
CA LYS A 73 -1.41 9.51 3.13
C LYS A 73 -0.73 10.84 3.42
N MET A 74 0.08 10.88 4.47
CA MET A 74 0.85 12.06 4.81
C MET A 74 2.03 12.22 3.86
N LYS A 75 2.27 13.45 3.41
CA LYS A 75 3.44 13.76 2.56
C LYS A 75 4.77 13.64 3.30
N ALA A 76 4.76 13.86 4.61
CA ALA A 76 5.90 13.73 5.50
C ALA A 76 5.56 12.71 6.59
N GLY A 77 6.39 11.68 6.74
CA GLY A 77 6.20 10.60 7.70
C GLY A 77 7.03 9.37 7.30
N ALA A 78 7.60 8.68 8.28
CA ALA A 78 8.23 7.37 8.05
C ALA A 78 7.15 6.29 8.03
N PHE A 79 7.34 5.24 7.25
CA PHE A 79 6.49 4.05 7.39
C PHE A 79 6.63 3.47 8.82
N PRO A 80 5.54 3.03 9.49
CA PRO A 80 4.14 2.99 9.03
C PRO A 80 3.31 4.26 9.32
N PHE A 81 3.89 5.26 9.98
CA PHE A 81 3.27 6.53 10.39
C PHE A 81 3.04 7.53 9.25
N ASN A 82 3.27 7.13 8.00
CA ASN A 82 2.96 7.94 6.82
C ASN A 82 1.48 7.83 6.38
N TYR A 83 0.67 7.12 7.16
CA TYR A 83 -0.76 6.98 7.00
C TYR A 83 -1.49 7.31 8.28
N SER A 84 -2.63 8.00 8.16
CA SER A 84 -3.55 8.27 9.24
C SER A 84 -4.98 8.07 8.77
N VAL A 85 -5.87 7.70 9.69
CA VAL A 85 -7.31 7.71 9.46
C VAL A 85 -7.87 9.00 9.99
N ILE A 86 -8.53 9.72 9.10
CA ILE A 86 -9.21 10.96 9.39
C ILE A 86 -10.69 10.65 9.50
N VAL A 87 -11.27 11.01 10.64
CA VAL A 87 -12.69 10.86 10.92
C VAL A 87 -13.29 12.25 11.02
N ASP A 88 -14.15 12.59 10.06
CA ASP A 88 -14.87 13.84 10.06
C ASP A 88 -16.20 13.63 10.81
N MET A 89 -16.44 14.47 11.82
CA MET A 89 -17.65 14.43 12.62
C MET A 89 -18.67 15.44 12.08
N LYS A 90 -19.96 15.15 12.22
CA LYS A 90 -21.07 16.00 11.75
C LYS A 90 -21.07 17.41 12.36
N ASN A 91 -20.44 17.59 13.52
CA ASN A 91 -20.29 18.89 14.16
C ASN A 91 -19.12 19.73 13.60
N GLY A 92 -18.40 19.23 12.60
CA GLY A 92 -17.23 19.86 12.00
C GLY A 92 -15.90 19.59 12.71
N SER A 93 -15.90 18.86 13.83
CA SER A 93 -14.68 18.40 14.48
C SER A 93 -14.05 17.22 13.72
N GLN A 94 -12.76 17.02 13.94
CA GLN A 94 -12.00 15.95 13.28
C GLN A 94 -11.20 15.15 14.30
N LEU A 95 -11.25 13.83 14.15
CA LEU A 95 -10.40 12.89 14.88
C LEU A 95 -9.35 12.33 13.93
N THR A 96 -8.14 12.16 14.45
CA THR A 96 -7.04 11.49 13.74
C THR A 96 -6.66 10.23 14.49
N VAL A 97 -6.64 9.11 13.78
CA VAL A 97 -6.26 7.80 14.30
C VAL A 97 -5.05 7.28 13.54
N GLU A 98 -4.02 6.84 14.26
CA GLU A 98 -2.73 6.43 13.69
C GLU A 98 -2.25 5.13 14.34
N TRP A 99 -1.24 4.51 13.73
CA TRP A 99 -0.53 3.41 14.36
C TRP A 99 0.21 3.90 15.61
N LYS A 100 0.05 3.17 16.71
CA LYS A 100 0.73 3.45 17.98
C LYS A 100 2.23 3.15 17.95
N ASP A 101 2.62 2.17 17.13
CA ASP A 101 4.01 1.73 17.02
C ASP A 101 4.39 1.26 15.60
N GLU A 102 5.69 1.09 15.39
CA GLU A 102 6.28 0.67 14.11
C GLU A 102 5.87 -0.75 13.68
N ASN A 103 5.43 -1.58 14.63
CA ASN A 103 4.98 -2.95 14.37
C ASN A 103 3.50 -3.01 13.96
N MET A 104 2.79 -1.86 13.93
CA MET A 104 1.36 -1.78 13.60
C MET A 104 0.51 -2.68 14.51
N SER A 105 0.86 -2.73 15.80
CA SER A 105 0.18 -3.63 16.75
C SER A 105 -1.24 -3.18 17.09
N GLU A 106 -1.41 -1.87 17.30
CA GLU A 106 -2.65 -1.21 17.70
C GLU A 106 -2.71 0.20 17.10
N THR A 107 -3.93 0.74 17.02
CA THR A 107 -4.20 2.12 16.64
C THR A 107 -4.64 2.96 17.83
N GLU A 108 -4.30 4.24 17.82
CA GLU A 108 -4.66 5.21 18.86
C GLU A 108 -5.20 6.53 18.27
N ILE A 109 -6.03 7.23 19.05
CA ILE A 109 -6.53 8.55 18.70
C ILE A 109 -5.49 9.60 19.13
N VAL A 110 -4.90 10.29 18.16
CA VAL A 110 -3.77 11.21 18.38
C VAL A 110 -4.23 12.66 18.55
N ASN A 111 -5.33 13.05 17.88
CA ASN A 111 -5.88 14.41 17.99
C ASN A 111 -7.41 14.42 17.88
N GLN A 112 -8.03 15.26 18.69
CA GLN A 112 -9.44 15.65 18.62
C GLN A 112 -9.49 17.17 18.56
N ASN A 113 -9.52 17.76 17.36
CA ASN A 113 -9.71 19.20 17.24
C ASN A 113 -11.20 19.49 17.48
N ARG A 114 -11.50 19.93 18.71
CA ARG A 114 -12.82 20.37 19.18
C ARG A 114 -13.11 21.81 18.81
#